data_AF-A0A6G3MM98-F1
#
_entry.id   AF-A0A6G3MM98-F1
#
_cell.length_a   1.000
_cell.length_b   1.000
_cell.length_c   1.000
_cell.angle_alpha   90.00
_cell.angle_beta   90.00
_cell.angle_gamma   90.00
#
_symmetry.space_group_name_H-M   'P 1'
#
loop_
_entity.id
_entity.type
_entity.pdbx_description
1 polymer ?
#
loop_
_entity_poly.entity_id
_entity_poly.type
_entity_poly.pdbx_seq_one_letter_code
_entity_poly.pdbx_strand_id
1 'polypeptide(L)'
;NIDSQKLTPKDNELISACGERYGTFGEPIPLSSNYFRVKALPNRTIHQYVVTYQPDIESRRLRAGLLLSQKELIKDIYAFDGTILFLPFKIDNTSFEIKTSQGTDVSISITYTNSVSPGSPTSVTIFNLIVRRVMKMLDMKQIKRHHFDPREA
;
A
#
# COMPACT_ATOMS: atom_id res chain seq x y z
N ASN A 1 10.64 22.34 31.94
CA ASN A 1 9.54 23.19 31.45
C ASN A 1 9.29 22.81 30.00
N ILE A 2 8.61 21.68 29.79
CA ILE A 2 8.25 21.18 28.46
C ILE A 2 6.75 21.39 28.40
N ASP A 3 6.33 22.31 27.55
CA ASP A 3 4.93 22.66 27.35
C ASP A 3 4.11 21.38 27.18
N SER A 4 3.24 21.15 28.16
CA SER A 4 2.07 20.31 28.03
C SER A 4 1.17 20.94 26.97
N GLN A 5 1.49 20.71 25.69
CA GLN A 5 0.53 20.90 24.62
C GLN A 5 -0.66 20.01 24.96
N LYS A 6 -1.71 20.62 25.51
CA LYS A 6 -3.03 20.02 25.60
C LYS A 6 -3.35 19.53 24.19
N LEU A 7 -3.34 18.21 24.00
CA LEU A 7 -3.92 17.56 22.84
C LEU A 7 -5.41 17.90 22.87
N THR A 8 -5.77 19.04 22.32
CA THR A 8 -7.16 19.38 22.02
C THR A 8 -7.66 18.32 21.05
N PRO A 9 -8.83 17.70 21.25
CA PRO A 9 -9.42 16.77 20.30
C PRO A 9 -9.81 17.54 19.02
N LYS A 10 -8.83 17.84 18.17
CA LYS A 10 -9.02 18.61 16.93
C LYS A 10 -9.72 17.82 15.83
N ASP A 11 -9.97 16.53 16.05
CA ASP A 11 -10.57 15.64 15.05
C ASP A 11 -11.76 14.86 15.62
N ASN A 12 -12.56 15.43 16.53
CA ASN A 12 -13.88 14.89 16.90
C ASN A 12 -14.92 15.11 15.77
N GLU A 13 -14.53 14.92 14.52
CA GLU A 13 -15.50 14.74 13.45
C GLU A 13 -16.15 13.38 13.67
N LEU A 14 -17.45 13.36 13.95
CA LEU A 14 -18.24 12.14 13.93
C LEU A 14 -18.03 11.46 12.58
N ILE A 15 -17.30 10.35 12.58
CA ILE A 15 -17.18 9.50 11.40
C ILE A 15 -18.54 8.83 11.23
N SER A 16 -19.37 9.37 10.34
CA SER A 16 -20.70 8.87 9.97
C SER A 16 -20.72 7.40 9.47
N ALA A 17 -19.56 6.74 9.40
CA ALA A 17 -19.40 5.38 8.89
C ALA A 17 -19.33 4.29 9.98
N CYS A 18 -19.41 4.63 11.26
CA CYS A 18 -19.67 3.60 12.28
C CYS A 18 -21.15 3.23 12.14
N GLY A 19 -21.44 2.02 11.62
CA GLY A 19 -22.80 1.60 11.30
C GLY A 19 -23.81 1.83 12.42
N GLU A 20 -25.10 1.66 12.12
CA GLU A 20 -26.25 2.01 12.98
C GLU A 20 -26.32 1.32 14.36
N ARG A 21 -25.31 0.53 14.72
CA ARG A 21 -25.19 -0.18 16.00
C ARG A 21 -24.17 0.50 16.90
N TYR A 22 -24.63 1.55 17.59
CA TYR A 22 -23.89 2.16 18.69
C TYR A 22 -24.72 2.12 19.97
N GLY A 23 -24.06 1.97 21.12
CA GLY A 23 -24.71 2.07 22.42
C GLY A 23 -25.02 3.53 22.76
N THR A 24 -26.17 3.77 23.40
CA THR A 24 -26.63 5.12 23.79
C THR A 24 -26.62 5.34 25.31
N PHE A 25 -26.26 4.33 26.09
CA PHE A 25 -26.28 4.38 27.54
C PHE A 25 -24.94 4.87 28.12
N GLY A 26 -25.02 5.68 29.19
CA GLY A 26 -23.87 6.19 29.93
C GLY A 26 -23.52 7.65 29.61
N GLU A 27 -22.51 8.17 30.30
CA GLU A 27 -21.99 9.53 30.08
C GLU A 27 -20.79 9.51 29.11
N PRO A 28 -20.73 10.44 28.13
CA PRO A 28 -19.58 10.53 27.23
C PRO A 28 -18.29 10.83 27.99
N ILE A 29 -17.28 9.98 27.78
CA ILE A 29 -15.93 10.20 28.32
C ILE A 29 -14.93 10.42 27.19
N PRO A 30 -13.95 11.34 27.36
CA PRO A 30 -12.89 11.51 26.39
C PRO A 30 -11.98 10.28 26.39
N LEU A 31 -11.83 9.65 25.23
CA LEU A 31 -10.94 8.51 25.03
C LEU A 31 -9.81 8.86 24.07
N SER A 32 -8.68 8.19 24.27
CA SER A 32 -7.57 8.18 23.32
C SER A 32 -7.33 6.76 22.85
N SER A 33 -6.88 6.60 21.62
CA SER A 33 -6.52 5.30 21.06
C SER A 33 -5.16 5.37 20.39
N ASN A 34 -4.55 4.22 20.15
CA ASN A 34 -3.30 4.07 19.41
C ASN A 34 -3.52 4.00 17.87
N TYR A 35 -4.65 4.49 17.38
CA TYR A 35 -4.96 4.56 15.96
C TYR A 35 -4.55 5.91 15.38
N PHE A 36 -3.88 5.87 14.23
CA PHE A 36 -3.51 7.06 13.48
C PHE A 36 -4.41 7.21 12.26
N ARG A 37 -5.00 8.39 12.07
CA ARG A 37 -5.89 8.69 10.94
C ARG A 37 -5.06 8.93 9.68
N VAL A 38 -5.18 8.04 8.71
CA VAL A 38 -4.59 8.25 7.38
C VAL A 38 -5.56 9.05 6.52
N LYS A 39 -5.21 10.31 6.21
CA LYS A 39 -6.01 11.18 5.36
C LYS A 39 -5.61 10.98 3.89
N ALA A 40 -6.56 10.54 3.06
CA ALA A 40 -6.35 10.49 1.61
C ALA A 40 -6.32 11.92 1.05
N LEU A 41 -5.41 12.17 0.10
CA LEU A 41 -5.38 13.45 -0.60
C LEU A 41 -6.60 13.56 -1.54
N PRO A 42 -7.28 14.73 -1.58
CA PRO A 42 -8.40 14.93 -2.48
C PRO A 42 -7.98 14.73 -3.94
N ASN A 43 -8.89 14.17 -4.75
CA ASN A 43 -8.72 13.92 -6.19
C ASN A 43 -7.57 12.98 -6.59
N ARG A 44 -7.03 12.19 -5.66
CA ARG A 44 -6.06 11.13 -5.99
C ARG A 44 -6.71 9.76 -5.97
N THR A 45 -6.83 9.18 -7.15
CA THR A 45 -7.28 7.80 -7.36
C THR A 45 -6.07 6.89 -7.52
N ILE A 46 -6.13 5.72 -6.89
CA ILE A 46 -5.14 4.66 -7.14
C ILE A 46 -5.66 3.78 -8.26
N HIS A 47 -4.80 3.50 -9.24
CA HIS A 47 -5.10 2.69 -10.40
C HIS A 47 -4.50 1.29 -10.22
N GLN A 48 -5.32 0.26 -10.43
CA GLN A 48 -4.93 -1.14 -10.32
C GLN A 48 -4.67 -1.73 -11.71
N TYR A 49 -3.57 -2.45 -11.82
CA TYR A 49 -3.12 -3.12 -13.03
C TYR A 49 -2.78 -4.57 -12.74
N VAL A 50 -3.09 -5.46 -13.67
CA VAL A 50 -2.59 -6.84 -13.67
C VAL A 50 -1.33 -6.89 -14.51
N VAL A 51 -0.27 -7.48 -13.96
CA VAL A 51 1.00 -7.72 -14.65
C VAL A 51 1.13 -9.21 -14.95
N THR A 52 1.26 -9.56 -16.22
CA THR A 52 1.50 -10.93 -16.67
C THR A 52 2.89 -11.05 -17.30
N TYR A 53 3.46 -12.25 -17.22
CA TYR A 53 4.80 -12.57 -17.70
C TYR A 53 4.71 -13.78 -18.61
N GLN A 54 5.41 -13.75 -19.74
CA GLN A 54 5.54 -14.87 -20.67
C GLN A 54 7.01 -15.04 -21.05
N PRO A 55 7.67 -16.16 -20.70
CA PRO A 55 7.16 -17.29 -19.91
C PRO A 55 6.80 -16.90 -18.47
N ASP A 56 5.97 -17.72 -17.81
CA ASP A 56 5.61 -17.46 -16.41
C ASP A 56 6.85 -17.58 -15.50
N ILE A 57 6.88 -16.73 -14.47
CA ILE A 57 7.98 -16.60 -13.54
C ILE A 57 7.46 -16.84 -12.13
N GLU A 58 7.88 -17.89 -11.46
CA GLU A 58 7.40 -18.15 -10.09
C GLU A 58 8.00 -17.19 -9.04
N SER A 59 9.24 -16.74 -9.27
CA SER A 59 9.95 -15.89 -8.33
C SER A 59 9.39 -14.48 -8.30
N ARG A 60 8.66 -14.14 -7.23
CA ARG A 60 8.14 -12.78 -6.97
C ARG A 60 9.25 -11.72 -7.00
N ARG A 61 10.45 -12.03 -6.50
CA ARG A 61 11.59 -11.11 -6.53
C ARG A 61 12.05 -10.84 -7.95
N LEU A 62 12.08 -11.88 -8.80
CA LEU A 62 12.45 -11.73 -10.20
C LEU A 62 11.39 -10.93 -10.97
N ARG A 63 10.10 -11.24 -10.77
CA ARG A 63 8.98 -10.45 -11.34
C ARG A 63 9.13 -8.97 -11.02
N ALA A 64 9.32 -8.64 -9.74
CA ALA A 64 9.53 -7.25 -9.32
C ALA A 64 10.78 -6.63 -9.95
N GLY A 65 11.90 -7.36 -10.01
CA GLY A 65 13.14 -6.87 -10.62
C GLY A 65 12.99 -6.54 -12.10
N LEU A 66 12.32 -7.41 -12.87
CA LEU A 66 12.09 -7.20 -14.30
C LEU A 66 11.10 -6.07 -14.56
N LEU A 67 10.00 -6.02 -13.79
CA LEU A 67 9.03 -4.93 -13.91
C LEU A 67 9.69 -3.56 -13.64
N LEU A 68 10.56 -3.50 -12.64
CA LEU A 68 11.25 -2.27 -12.22
C LEU A 68 12.45 -1.90 -13.08
N SER A 69 12.83 -2.71 -14.08
CA SER A 69 13.82 -2.28 -15.06
C SER A 69 13.24 -1.16 -15.94
N GLN A 70 11.91 -1.11 -16.12
CA GLN A 70 11.20 -0.04 -16.83
C GLN A 70 10.86 1.13 -15.91
N LYS A 71 11.91 1.77 -15.35
CA LYS A 71 11.75 2.90 -14.42
C LYS A 71 11.01 4.09 -15.02
N GLU A 72 11.17 4.34 -16.32
CA GLU A 72 10.52 5.48 -16.99
C GLU A 72 8.99 5.36 -16.98
N LEU A 73 8.48 4.13 -17.09
CA LEU A 73 7.04 3.86 -17.10
C LEU A 73 6.43 3.91 -15.69
N ILE A 74 7.05 3.22 -14.72
CA ILE A 74 6.50 2.99 -13.38
C ILE A 74 6.88 4.10 -12.39
N LYS A 75 7.97 4.83 -12.67
CA LYS A 75 8.55 5.84 -11.80
C LYS A 75 8.92 5.25 -10.43
N ASP A 76 9.15 6.11 -9.44
CA ASP A 76 9.58 5.71 -8.10
C ASP A 76 8.43 5.38 -7.13
N ILE A 77 7.18 5.72 -7.51
CA ILE A 77 6.01 5.63 -6.64
C ILE A 77 5.05 4.54 -7.13
N TYR A 78 5.16 3.35 -6.55
CA TYR A 78 4.32 2.20 -6.86
C TYR A 78 4.14 1.29 -5.64
N ALA A 79 3.11 0.46 -5.67
CA ALA A 79 2.99 -0.72 -4.81
C ALA A 79 2.74 -1.95 -5.67
N PHE A 80 3.54 -3.01 -5.46
CA PHE A 80 3.48 -4.23 -6.28
C PHE A 80 3.53 -5.47 -5.40
N ASP A 81 2.60 -6.40 -5.64
CA ASP A 81 2.51 -7.65 -4.86
C ASP A 81 3.13 -8.88 -5.53
N GLY A 82 3.58 -8.76 -6.78
CA GLY A 82 4.04 -9.89 -7.60
C GLY A 82 3.15 -10.19 -8.80
N THR A 83 1.89 -9.75 -8.78
CA THR A 83 0.93 -9.90 -9.89
C THR A 83 0.15 -8.60 -10.11
N ILE A 84 -0.25 -7.94 -9.02
CA ILE A 84 -1.02 -6.70 -9.07
C ILE A 84 -0.11 -5.51 -8.81
N LEU A 85 -0.16 -4.53 -9.72
CA LEU A 85 0.54 -3.26 -9.64
C LEU A 85 -0.46 -2.14 -9.34
N PHE A 86 -0.13 -1.31 -8.36
CA PHE A 86 -0.88 -0.12 -7.98
C PHE A 86 -0.06 1.13 -8.26
N LEU A 87 -0.64 2.07 -9.00
CA LEU A 87 -0.03 3.33 -9.36
C LEU A 87 -0.91 4.52 -8.95
N PRO A 88 -0.32 5.64 -8.52
CA PRO A 88 -1.06 6.86 -8.22
C PRO A 88 -1.37 7.71 -9.47
N PHE A 89 -0.95 7.25 -10.65
CA PHE A 89 -1.22 7.86 -11.94
C PHE A 89 -1.62 6.78 -12.94
N LYS A 90 -2.31 7.20 -14.01
CA LYS A 90 -2.74 6.29 -15.07
C LYS A 90 -1.65 6.17 -16.13
N ILE A 91 -1.36 4.93 -16.50
CA ILE A 91 -0.61 4.54 -17.70
C ILE A 91 -1.52 3.78 -18.65
N ASP A 92 -1.19 3.81 -19.94
CA ASP A 92 -1.85 3.02 -20.96
C ASP A 92 -1.47 1.54 -20.85
N ASN A 93 -2.32 0.68 -21.39
CA ASN A 93 -1.98 -0.74 -21.50
C ASN A 93 -0.75 -0.89 -22.39
N THR A 94 0.25 -1.57 -21.87
CA THR A 94 1.54 -1.68 -22.56
C THR A 94 2.11 -3.07 -22.36
N SER A 95 2.82 -3.54 -23.38
CA SER A 95 3.61 -4.77 -23.34
C SER A 95 5.01 -4.47 -23.84
N PHE A 96 6.00 -5.06 -23.17
CA PHE A 96 7.41 -4.89 -23.53
C PHE A 96 8.17 -6.19 -23.28
N GLU A 97 9.24 -6.38 -24.04
CA GLU A 97 10.11 -7.54 -23.94
C GLU A 97 11.40 -7.17 -23.23
N ILE A 98 11.83 -8.01 -22.28
CA ILE A 98 13.08 -7.87 -21.56
C ILE A 98 13.90 -9.14 -21.69
N LYS A 99 15.16 -8.95 -22.07
CA LYS A 99 16.19 -9.98 -22.00
C LYS A 99 16.64 -10.18 -20.56
N THR A 100 16.41 -11.36 -20.02
CA THR A 100 16.98 -11.75 -18.73
C THR A 100 18.49 -11.99 -18.87
N SER A 101 19.22 -11.93 -17.75
CA SER A 101 20.67 -12.25 -17.73
C SER A 101 20.99 -13.68 -18.19
N GLN A 102 19.99 -14.57 -18.19
CA GLN A 102 20.08 -15.95 -18.67
C GLN A 102 19.80 -16.08 -20.18
N GLY A 103 19.59 -14.96 -20.88
CA GLY A 103 19.32 -14.94 -22.32
C GLY A 103 17.88 -15.29 -22.71
N THR A 104 16.98 -15.51 -21.74
CA THR A 104 15.56 -15.73 -22.01
C THR A 104 14.86 -14.40 -22.24
N ASP A 105 14.16 -14.28 -23.37
CA ASP A 105 13.25 -13.18 -23.66
C ASP A 105 11.96 -13.37 -22.86
N VAL A 106 11.64 -12.38 -22.01
CA VAL A 106 10.41 -12.35 -21.20
C VAL A 106 9.56 -11.20 -21.68
N SER A 107 8.35 -11.51 -22.14
CA SER A 107 7.32 -10.52 -22.43
C SER A 107 6.55 -10.19 -21.16
N ILE A 108 6.44 -8.91 -20.83
CA ILE A 108 5.68 -8.40 -19.69
C ILE A 108 4.53 -7.57 -20.23
N SER A 109 3.32 -7.88 -19.81
CA SER A 109 2.12 -7.11 -20.15
C SER A 109 1.53 -6.46 -18.91
N ILE A 110 1.21 -5.17 -19.00
CA ILE A 110 0.57 -4.40 -17.94
C ILE A 110 -0.80 -3.96 -18.43
N THR A 111 -1.85 -4.48 -17.80
CA THR A 111 -3.24 -4.26 -18.19
C THR A 111 -4.01 -3.56 -17.09
N TYR A 112 -4.59 -2.40 -17.40
CA TYR A 112 -5.45 -1.68 -16.48
C TYR A 112 -6.70 -2.50 -16.15
N THR A 113 -7.03 -2.59 -14.86
CA THR A 113 -8.22 -3.29 -14.37
C THR A 113 -9.27 -2.31 -13.89
N ASN A 114 -8.97 -1.55 -12.84
CA ASN A 114 -9.95 -0.69 -12.18
C ASN A 114 -9.29 0.41 -11.36
N SER A 115 -10.09 1.41 -10.99
CA SER A 115 -9.75 2.36 -9.94
C SER A 115 -10.07 1.78 -8.57
N VAL A 116 -9.25 2.09 -7.58
CA VAL A 116 -9.43 1.64 -6.20
C VAL A 116 -10.24 2.68 -5.43
N SER A 117 -11.43 2.28 -4.98
CA SER A 117 -12.28 3.13 -4.13
C SER A 117 -11.73 3.23 -2.71
N PRO A 118 -11.78 4.41 -2.06
CA PRO A 118 -11.52 4.55 -0.63
C PRO A 118 -12.41 3.60 0.19
N GLY A 119 -11.82 2.88 1.16
CA GLY A 119 -12.57 1.95 2.02
C GLY A 119 -12.84 0.57 1.40
N SER A 120 -12.45 0.33 0.15
CA SER A 120 -12.50 -1.03 -0.45
C SER A 120 -11.50 -1.98 0.23
N PRO A 121 -11.72 -3.31 0.23
CA PRO A 121 -10.74 -4.27 0.73
C PRO A 121 -9.37 -4.15 0.06
N THR A 122 -9.34 -3.79 -1.22
CA THR A 122 -8.11 -3.52 -1.98
C THR A 122 -7.28 -2.39 -1.36
N SER A 123 -7.93 -1.35 -0.81
CA SER A 123 -7.23 -0.26 -0.12
C SER A 123 -6.43 -0.77 1.08
N VAL A 124 -6.99 -1.73 1.83
CA VAL A 124 -6.30 -2.38 2.97
C VAL A 124 -5.07 -3.16 2.48
N THR A 125 -5.17 -3.86 1.35
CA THR A 125 -4.04 -4.57 0.74
C THR A 125 -2.91 -3.61 0.37
N ILE A 126 -3.24 -2.46 -0.24
CA ILE A 126 -2.26 -1.42 -0.58
C ILE A 126 -1.57 -0.89 0.68
N PHE A 127 -2.34 -0.54 1.72
CA PHE A 127 -1.77 -0.09 2.99
C PHE A 127 -0.85 -1.13 3.62
N ASN A 128 -1.23 -2.41 3.57
CA ASN A 128 -0.37 -3.49 4.05
C ASN A 128 0.95 -3.58 3.28
N LEU A 129 0.96 -3.34 1.96
CA LEU A 129 2.21 -3.29 1.17
C LEU A 129 3.07 -2.09 1.58
N ILE A 130 2.47 -0.92 1.73
CA ILE A 130 3.16 0.32 2.11
C ILE A 130 3.76 0.19 3.51
N VAL A 131 2.96 -0.24 4.50
CA VAL A 131 3.42 -0.39 5.88
C VAL A 131 4.55 -1.40 5.97
N ARG A 132 4.47 -2.55 5.30
CA ARG A 132 5.59 -3.52 5.26
C ARG A 132 6.86 -2.91 4.67
N ARG A 133 6.74 -2.07 3.64
CA ARG A 133 7.89 -1.36 3.04
C ARG A 133 8.49 -0.37 4.04
N VAL A 134 7.67 0.42 4.73
CA VAL A 134 8.12 1.37 5.76
C VAL A 134 8.80 0.65 6.92
N MET A 135 8.19 -0.42 7.45
CA MET A 135 8.78 -1.20 8.53
C MET A 135 10.14 -1.80 8.15
N LYS A 136 10.29 -2.24 6.89
CA LYS A 136 11.58 -2.71 6.37
C LYS A 136 12.62 -1.60 6.28
N MET A 137 12.22 -0.36 5.96
CA MET A 137 13.13 0.80 5.95
C MET A 137 13.57 1.22 7.36
N LEU A 138 12.77 0.89 8.37
CA LEU A 138 13.11 1.06 9.78
C LEU A 138 13.93 -0.13 10.34
N ASP A 139 14.44 -1.00 9.47
CA ASP A 139 15.20 -2.22 9.80
C ASP A 139 14.47 -3.23 10.72
N MET A 140 13.14 -3.12 10.83
CA MET A 140 12.34 -4.05 11.61
C MET A 140 12.15 -5.38 10.87
N LYS A 141 12.17 -6.48 11.62
CA LYS A 141 11.93 -7.83 11.09
C LYS A 141 10.49 -8.25 11.31
N GLN A 142 9.84 -8.68 10.23
CA GLN A 142 8.48 -9.20 10.31
C GLN A 142 8.49 -10.65 10.81
N ILE A 143 7.78 -10.92 11.91
CA ILE A 143 7.46 -12.26 12.39
C ILE A 143 5.94 -12.37 12.46
N LYS A 144 5.37 -13.26 11.63
CA LYS A 144 3.91 -13.37 11.43
C LYS A 144 3.29 -12.00 11.06
N ARG A 145 2.48 -11.41 11.93
CA ARG A 145 1.80 -10.12 11.73
C ARG A 145 2.43 -8.97 12.52
N HIS A 146 3.52 -9.22 13.22
CA HIS A 146 4.21 -8.23 14.05
C HIS A 146 5.59 -7.90 13.46
N HIS A 147 6.10 -6.72 13.78
CA HIS A 147 7.42 -6.27 13.39
C HIS A 147 8.22 -5.99 14.66
N PHE A 148 9.44 -6.50 14.73
CA PHE A 148 10.31 -6.39 15.89
C PHE A 148 11.62 -5.71 15.49
N ASP A 149 12.18 -4.91 16.39
CA ASP A 149 13.53 -4.39 16.22
C ASP A 149 14.55 -5.47 16.58
N PRO A 150 15.43 -5.89 15.65
CA PRO A 150 16.44 -6.91 15.95
C PRO A 150 17.52 -6.45 16.94
N ARG A 151 17.61 -5.15 17.25
CA ARG A 151 18.59 -4.59 18.19
C ARG A 151 18.15 -4.66 19.65
N GLU A 152 16.85 -4.81 19.89
CA GLU A 152 16.26 -4.93 21.22
C GLU A 152 15.96 -6.39 21.62
N ALA A 153 16.38 -7.36 20.80
CA ALA A 153 16.16 -8.80 21.01
C ALA A 153 17.31 -9.47 21.77
#